data_AF-A0A2V6SJP8-F1
#
_entry.id   AF-A0A2V6SJP8-F1
#
_cell.length_a   1.000
_cell.length_b   1.000
_cell.length_c   1.000
_cell.angle_alpha   90.00
_cell.angle_beta   90.00
_cell.angle_gamma   90.00
#
_symmetry.space_group_name_H-M   'P 1'
#
loop_
_entity.id
_entity.type
_entity.pdbx_description
1 polymer ?
#
loop_
_entity_poly.entity_id
_entity_poly.type
_entity_poly.pdbx_seq_one_letter_code
_entity_poly.pdbx_strand_id
1 'polypeptide(L)'
;MKILDRYLLKELVPPFLIGLFVFTFLLVIDKIFDLVDLIINKGVPVHLVLLLLTYILPAFLVLTIPIGFLLAILVAFGRLSGDMEIVALKASGVSPLRLLRPVLVFATATALVTAWLMMEAVPRSNYAFKSLIYDILRTQAAVGIKERVFNDAFGSFIIYVDELAPDQIALQHVFVSDERKPDELRVITAREGRLLNDDVNHRVTLRLL
;
A
#
# COMPACT_ATOMS: atom_id res chain seq x y z
N MET A 1 -29.05 32.39 6.87
CA MET A 1 -29.25 30.91 6.75
C MET A 1 -27.96 30.10 6.57
N LYS A 2 -26.79 30.71 6.30
CA LYS A 2 -25.46 30.05 6.28
C LYS A 2 -25.02 29.46 7.63
N ILE A 3 -25.69 29.82 8.74
CA ILE A 3 -25.30 29.42 10.09
C ILE A 3 -25.55 27.93 10.31
N LEU A 4 -26.73 27.42 9.93
CA LEU A 4 -27.06 25.99 10.06
C LEU A 4 -26.16 25.12 9.18
N ASP A 5 -25.91 25.55 7.93
CA ASP A 5 -25.04 24.82 7.01
C ASP A 5 -23.60 24.78 7.55
N ARG A 6 -23.08 25.90 8.05
CA ARG A 6 -21.76 25.98 8.68
C ARG A 6 -21.67 25.16 9.97
N TYR A 7 -22.75 25.12 10.75
CA TYR A 7 -22.84 24.33 11.97
C TYR A 7 -22.79 22.83 11.66
N LEU A 8 -23.61 22.36 10.71
CA LEU A 8 -23.61 20.96 10.28
C LEU A 8 -22.25 20.53 9.69
N LEU A 9 -21.60 21.40 8.90
CA LEU A 9 -20.26 21.12 8.40
C LEU A 9 -19.23 21.05 9.52
N LYS A 10 -19.32 21.92 10.54
CA LYS A 10 -18.46 21.84 11.73
C LYS A 10 -18.70 20.57 12.54
N GLU A 11 -19.90 20.00 12.46
CA GLU A 11 -20.23 18.75 13.14
C GLU A 11 -19.73 17.51 12.37
N LEU A 12 -19.73 17.58 11.03
CA LEU A 12 -19.28 16.48 10.17
C LEU A 12 -17.75 16.36 10.09
N VAL A 13 -17.03 17.48 10.03
CA VAL A 13 -15.57 17.48 9.75
C VAL A 13 -14.75 16.78 10.84
N PRO A 14 -14.95 17.02 12.15
CA PRO A 14 -14.10 16.38 13.17
C PRO A 14 -14.25 14.85 13.21
N PRO A 15 -15.46 14.27 13.27
CA PRO A 15 -15.60 12.81 13.23
C PRO A 15 -15.13 12.21 11.90
N PHE A 16 -15.25 12.92 10.78
CA PHE A 16 -14.66 12.52 9.50
C PHE A 16 -13.14 12.40 9.58
N LEU A 17 -12.45 13.44 10.09
CA LEU A 17 -10.98 13.44 10.18
C LEU A 17 -10.48 12.37 11.15
N ILE A 18 -11.17 12.19 12.29
CA ILE A 18 -10.85 11.13 13.25
C ILE A 18 -11.05 9.75 12.60
N GLY A 19 -12.19 9.53 11.96
CA GLY A 19 -12.47 8.28 11.25
C GLY A 19 -11.44 7.99 10.16
N LEU A 20 -11.16 8.99 9.32
CA LEU A 20 -10.16 8.90 8.26
C LEU A 20 -8.78 8.53 8.82
N PHE A 21 -8.34 9.19 9.88
CA PHE A 21 -7.07 8.91 10.54
C PHE A 21 -7.05 7.49 11.11
N VAL A 22 -8.05 7.11 11.91
CA VAL A 22 -8.12 5.81 12.57
C VAL A 22 -8.18 4.68 11.56
N PHE A 23 -9.06 4.74 10.56
CA PHE A 23 -9.15 3.67 9.56
C PHE A 23 -7.90 3.58 8.69
N THR A 24 -7.31 4.71 8.30
CA THR A 24 -6.05 4.69 7.54
C THR A 24 -4.92 4.11 8.39
N PHE A 25 -4.84 4.50 9.66
CA PHE A 25 -3.85 3.98 10.59
C PHE A 25 -4.00 2.46 10.81
N LEU A 26 -5.22 1.97 10.95
CA LEU A 26 -5.50 0.54 11.06
C LEU A 26 -5.02 -0.24 9.83
N LEU A 27 -5.25 0.28 8.61
CA LEU A 27 -4.76 -0.36 7.39
C LEU A 27 -3.22 -0.30 7.28
N VAL A 28 -2.59 0.76 7.78
CA VAL A 28 -1.13 0.87 7.80
C VAL A 28 -0.52 -0.13 8.79
N ILE A 29 -1.13 -0.34 9.96
CA ILE A 29 -0.67 -1.34 10.94
C ILE A 29 -0.60 -2.73 10.32
N ASP A 30 -1.60 -3.11 9.52
CA ASP A 30 -1.61 -4.41 8.83
C ASP A 30 -0.37 -4.63 7.96
N LYS A 31 0.23 -3.54 7.43
CA LYS A 31 1.43 -3.59 6.59
C LYS A 31 2.74 -3.48 7.38
N ILE A 32 2.70 -3.18 8.67
CA ILE A 32 3.94 -3.00 9.47
C ILE A 32 4.78 -4.27 9.47
N PHE A 33 4.17 -5.45 9.61
CA PHE A 33 4.94 -6.71 9.61
C PHE A 33 5.65 -6.97 8.28
N ASP A 34 4.98 -6.71 7.16
CA ASP A 34 5.57 -6.82 5.82
C ASP A 34 6.74 -5.83 5.64
N LEU A 35 6.61 -4.62 6.19
CA LEU A 35 7.65 -3.58 6.13
C LEU A 35 8.84 -3.90 7.06
N VAL A 36 8.59 -4.50 8.23
CA VAL A 36 9.63 -4.93 9.16
C VAL A 36 10.43 -6.10 8.59
N ASP A 37 9.75 -7.06 7.94
CA ASP A 37 10.40 -8.16 7.23
C ASP A 37 11.39 -7.66 6.16
N LEU A 38 11.00 -6.61 5.42
CA LEU A 38 11.88 -5.95 4.45
C LEU A 38 13.16 -5.38 5.09
N ILE A 39 13.06 -4.80 6.29
CA ILE A 39 14.20 -4.19 6.98
C ILE A 39 15.11 -5.27 7.59
N ILE A 40 14.51 -6.20 8.36
CA ILE A 40 15.26 -7.15 9.20
C ILE A 40 15.79 -8.32 8.38
N ASN A 41 14.91 -8.97 7.60
CA ASN A 41 15.25 -10.20 6.91
C ASN A 41 15.85 -9.94 5.54
N LYS A 42 15.38 -8.89 4.86
CA LYS A 42 15.85 -8.52 3.52
C LYS A 42 16.85 -7.37 3.53
N GLY A 43 17.24 -6.81 4.68
CA GLY A 43 18.28 -5.78 4.76
C GLY A 43 17.97 -4.49 3.98
N VAL A 44 16.70 -4.20 3.70
CA VAL A 44 16.30 -3.01 2.95
C VAL A 44 16.47 -1.76 3.83
N PRO A 45 17.14 -0.70 3.33
CA PRO A 45 17.28 0.55 4.08
C PRO A 45 15.93 1.14 4.51
N VAL A 46 15.84 1.58 5.76
CA VAL A 46 14.61 2.12 6.38
C VAL A 46 13.98 3.25 5.55
N HIS A 47 14.80 4.11 4.93
CA HIS A 47 14.29 5.22 4.11
C HIS A 47 13.51 4.75 2.88
N LEU A 48 13.89 3.63 2.26
CA LEU A 48 13.16 3.05 1.12
C LEU A 48 11.85 2.42 1.59
N VAL A 49 11.84 1.83 2.78
CA VAL A 49 10.63 1.25 3.38
C VAL A 49 9.62 2.33 3.74
N LEU A 50 10.07 3.46 4.28
CA LEU A 50 9.22 4.64 4.49
C LEU A 50 8.66 5.17 3.17
N LEU A 51 9.47 5.18 2.11
CA LEU A 51 9.02 5.60 0.78
C LEU A 51 7.95 4.65 0.21
N LEU A 52 8.13 3.33 0.36
CA LEU A 52 7.10 2.33 0.02
C LEU A 52 5.79 2.58 0.77
N LEU A 53 5.86 2.87 2.07
CA LEU A 53 4.68 3.21 2.88
C LEU A 53 3.96 4.44 2.31
N THR A 54 4.70 5.49 1.91
CA THR A 54 4.06 6.68 1.31
C THR A 54 3.36 6.38 -0.01
N TYR A 55 3.84 5.42 -0.80
CA TYR A 55 3.20 5.02 -2.05
C TYR A 55 1.94 4.16 -1.82
N ILE A 56 1.81 3.49 -0.68
CA ILE A 56 0.62 2.72 -0.33
C ILE A 56 -0.51 3.64 0.17
N LEU A 57 -0.18 4.77 0.83
CA LEU A 57 -1.15 5.66 1.45
C LEU A 57 -2.31 6.11 0.54
N PRO A 58 -2.10 6.53 -0.73
CA PRO A 58 -3.20 6.94 -1.60
C PRO A 58 -4.24 5.84 -1.83
N ALA A 59 -3.82 4.57 -1.93
CA ALA A 59 -4.74 3.45 -2.08
C ALA A 59 -5.60 3.26 -0.83
N PHE A 60 -5.02 3.43 0.35
CA PHE A 60 -5.77 3.37 1.61
C PHE A 60 -6.74 4.54 1.75
N LEU A 61 -6.33 5.77 1.38
CA LEU A 61 -7.20 6.94 1.44
C LEU A 61 -8.44 6.79 0.55
N VAL A 62 -8.32 6.17 -0.63
CA VAL A 62 -9.47 5.89 -1.51
C VAL A 62 -10.50 5.01 -0.79
N LEU A 63 -10.06 4.07 0.04
CA LEU A 63 -10.94 3.18 0.81
C LEU A 63 -11.47 3.85 2.09
N THR A 64 -10.63 4.61 2.79
CA THR A 64 -10.94 5.15 4.11
C THR A 64 -11.76 6.44 4.07
N ILE A 65 -11.71 7.21 2.98
CA ILE A 65 -12.54 8.43 2.83
C ILE A 65 -14.04 8.10 2.83
N PRO A 66 -14.56 7.16 2.02
CA PRO A 66 -15.98 6.79 2.08
C PRO A 66 -16.42 6.24 3.44
N ILE A 67 -15.57 5.43 4.08
CA ILE A 67 -15.85 4.86 5.40
C ILE A 67 -15.87 5.96 6.47
N GLY A 68 -14.89 6.87 6.43
CA GLY A 68 -14.81 8.03 7.32
C GLY A 68 -15.99 8.98 7.12
N PHE A 69 -16.46 9.16 5.88
CA PHE A 69 -17.66 9.96 5.58
C PHE A 69 -18.92 9.34 6.18
N LEU A 70 -19.08 8.02 6.07
CA LEU A 70 -20.19 7.32 6.71
C LEU A 70 -20.15 7.47 8.24
N LEU A 71 -18.98 7.25 8.85
CA LEU A 71 -18.79 7.44 10.29
C LEU A 71 -19.14 8.87 10.70
N ALA A 72 -18.71 9.86 9.92
CA ALA A 72 -18.99 11.26 10.19
C ALA A 72 -20.47 11.57 10.24
N ILE A 73 -21.24 11.06 9.29
CA ILE A 73 -22.69 11.21 9.27
C ILE A 73 -23.30 10.55 10.50
N LEU A 74 -22.93 9.30 10.79
CA LEU A 74 -23.51 8.55 11.90
C LEU A 74 -23.27 9.23 13.24
N VAL A 75 -22.03 9.69 13.49
CA VAL A 75 -21.67 10.36 14.75
C VAL A 75 -22.33 11.74 14.84
N ALA A 76 -22.24 12.55 13.79
CA ALA A 76 -22.81 13.90 13.79
C ALA A 76 -24.33 13.88 13.95
N PHE A 77 -25.04 13.11 13.12
CA PHE A 77 -26.50 13.02 13.22
C PHE A 77 -26.95 12.26 14.47
N GLY A 78 -26.15 11.30 14.95
CA GLY A 78 -26.36 10.64 16.24
C GLY A 78 -26.35 11.64 17.39
N ARG A 79 -25.35 12.53 17.45
CA ARG A 79 -25.28 13.59 18.47
C ARG A 79 -26.45 14.57 18.36
N LEU A 80 -26.71 15.10 17.16
CA LEU A 80 -27.82 16.03 16.93
C LEU A 80 -29.19 15.43 17.27
N SER A 81 -29.36 14.12 17.08
CA SER A 81 -30.56 13.40 17.48
C SER A 81 -30.63 13.19 18.99
N GLY A 82 -29.51 12.85 19.64
CA GLY A 82 -29.42 12.67 21.10
C GLY A 82 -29.68 13.95 21.87
N ASP A 83 -29.17 15.08 21.37
CA ASP A 83 -29.36 16.41 21.95
C ASP A 83 -30.71 17.05 21.56
N MET A 84 -31.60 16.31 20.89
CA MET A 84 -32.91 16.76 20.40
C MET A 84 -32.86 17.99 19.47
N GLU A 85 -31.70 18.33 18.92
CA GLU A 85 -31.53 19.48 18.02
C GLU A 85 -32.32 19.28 16.73
N ILE A 86 -32.37 18.05 16.20
CA ILE A 86 -33.18 17.72 15.00
C ILE A 86 -34.67 17.96 15.27
N VAL A 87 -35.13 17.61 16.48
CA VAL A 87 -36.55 17.79 16.89
C VAL A 87 -36.86 19.28 17.05
N ALA A 88 -35.97 20.05 17.68
CA ALA A 88 -36.11 21.49 17.83
C ALA A 88 -36.15 22.21 16.46
N LEU A 89 -35.29 21.81 15.52
CA LEU A 89 -35.29 22.33 14.16
C LEU A 89 -36.62 22.03 13.44
N LYS A 90 -37.14 20.81 13.57
CA LYS A 90 -38.43 20.41 13.00
C LYS A 90 -39.60 21.18 13.61
N ALA A 91 -39.60 21.37 14.93
CA ALA A 91 -40.60 22.18 15.65
C ALA A 91 -40.56 23.66 15.22
N SER A 92 -39.38 24.16 14.86
CA SER A 92 -39.18 25.52 14.31
C SER A 92 -39.58 25.66 12.83
N GLY A 93 -40.20 24.64 12.24
CA GLY A 93 -40.63 24.63 10.83
C GLY A 93 -39.52 24.33 9.82
N VAL A 94 -38.32 23.93 10.26
CA VAL A 94 -37.24 23.54 9.35
C VAL A 94 -37.46 22.10 8.87
N SER A 95 -37.65 21.93 7.55
CA SER A 95 -37.76 20.59 6.96
C SER A 95 -36.48 19.78 7.18
N PRO A 96 -36.56 18.50 7.62
CA PRO A 96 -35.40 17.61 7.75
C PRO A 96 -34.63 17.43 6.44
N LEU A 97 -35.31 17.49 5.29
CA LEU A 97 -34.66 17.40 3.96
C LEU A 97 -33.68 18.55 3.72
N ARG A 98 -33.80 19.66 4.44
CA ARG A 98 -32.86 20.77 4.33
C ARG A 98 -31.49 20.43 4.92
N LEU A 99 -31.42 19.54 5.91
CA LEU A 99 -30.17 19.05 6.51
C LEU A 99 -29.33 18.27 5.47
N LEU A 100 -29.98 17.74 4.42
CA LEU A 100 -29.32 17.00 3.35
C LEU A 100 -28.40 17.90 2.49
N ARG A 101 -28.70 19.21 2.38
CA ARG A 101 -27.90 20.12 1.54
C ARG A 101 -26.42 20.21 1.95
N PRO A 102 -26.07 20.54 3.21
CA PRO A 102 -24.67 20.55 3.63
C PRO A 102 -24.02 19.16 3.58
N VAL A 103 -24.78 18.09 3.83
CA VAL A 103 -24.30 16.72 3.67
C VAL A 103 -23.93 16.42 2.22
N LEU A 104 -24.75 16.82 1.25
CA LEU A 104 -24.47 16.63 -0.18
C LEU A 104 -23.26 17.44 -0.64
N VAL A 105 -23.10 18.67 -0.13
CA VAL A 105 -21.89 19.46 -0.41
C VAL A 105 -20.65 18.73 0.11
N PHE A 106 -20.71 18.21 1.34
CA PHE A 106 -19.62 17.44 1.92
C PHE A 106 -19.36 16.13 1.16
N ALA A 107 -20.41 15.40 0.78
CA ALA A 107 -20.35 14.18 -0.02
C ALA A 107 -19.71 14.42 -1.39
N THR A 108 -20.08 15.53 -2.04
CA THR A 108 -19.50 15.90 -3.34
C THR A 108 -18.03 16.24 -3.18
N ALA A 109 -17.66 16.97 -2.13
CA ALA A 109 -16.26 17.30 -1.85
C ALA A 109 -15.42 16.04 -1.59
N THR A 110 -15.88 15.12 -0.74
CA THR A 110 -15.17 13.86 -0.47
C THR A 110 -15.12 12.97 -1.71
N ALA A 111 -16.19 12.90 -2.50
CA ALA A 111 -16.21 12.17 -3.77
C ALA A 111 -15.20 12.72 -4.79
N LEU A 112 -15.10 14.05 -4.93
CA LEU A 112 -14.12 14.67 -5.83
C LEU A 112 -12.68 14.38 -5.40
N VAL A 113 -12.40 14.43 -4.09
CA VAL A 113 -11.07 14.07 -3.55
C VAL A 113 -10.77 12.59 -3.82
N THR A 114 -11.71 11.69 -3.56
CA THR A 114 -11.55 10.25 -3.84
C THR A 114 -11.36 9.98 -5.33
N ALA A 115 -12.12 10.64 -6.19
CA ALA A 115 -11.99 10.50 -7.65
C ALA A 115 -10.61 10.98 -8.13
N TRP A 116 -10.13 12.13 -7.65
CA TRP A 116 -8.79 12.62 -7.95
C TRP A 116 -7.71 11.65 -7.47
N LEU A 117 -7.82 11.13 -6.24
CA LEU A 117 -6.88 10.13 -5.72
C LEU A 117 -6.86 8.89 -6.61
N MET A 118 -8.03 8.39 -7.02
CA MET A 118 -8.15 7.17 -7.81
C MET A 118 -7.65 7.34 -9.26
N MET A 119 -7.85 8.52 -9.87
CA MET A 119 -7.42 8.79 -11.25
C MET A 119 -5.93 9.13 -11.34
N GLU A 120 -5.38 9.85 -10.36
CA GLU A 120 -4.05 10.45 -10.48
C GLU A 120 -3.05 9.89 -9.46
N ALA A 121 -3.42 9.87 -8.17
CA ALA A 121 -2.49 9.54 -7.10
C ALA A 121 -2.21 8.03 -7.02
N VAL A 122 -3.25 7.20 -7.09
CA VAL A 122 -3.14 5.74 -6.98
C VAL A 122 -2.34 5.14 -8.15
N PRO A 123 -2.60 5.46 -9.43
CA PRO A 123 -1.82 4.89 -10.53
C PRO A 123 -0.34 5.28 -10.47
N ARG A 124 -0.03 6.56 -10.19
CA ARG A 124 1.35 7.03 -10.03
C ARG A 124 2.06 6.35 -8.87
N SER A 125 1.38 6.22 -7.73
CA SER A 125 1.97 5.59 -6.54
C SER A 125 2.17 4.10 -6.74
N ASN A 126 1.25 3.41 -7.41
CA ASN A 126 1.41 1.99 -7.76
C ASN A 126 2.58 1.77 -8.74
N TYR A 127 2.77 2.66 -9.70
CA TYR A 127 3.91 2.60 -10.61
C TYR A 127 5.23 2.82 -9.84
N ALA A 128 5.30 3.87 -9.03
CA ALA A 128 6.47 4.18 -8.21
C ALA A 128 6.79 3.06 -7.20
N PHE A 129 5.77 2.46 -6.59
CA PHE A 129 5.90 1.30 -5.71
C PHE A 129 6.52 0.11 -6.44
N LYS A 130 6.02 -0.24 -7.62
CA LYS A 130 6.55 -1.36 -8.42
C LYS A 130 7.99 -1.11 -8.86
N SER A 131 8.29 0.11 -9.34
CA SER A 131 9.66 0.49 -9.73
C SER A 131 10.61 0.39 -8.55
N LEU A 132 10.23 0.93 -7.39
CA LEU A 132 11.07 0.92 -6.20
C LEU A 132 11.32 -0.51 -5.68
N ILE A 133 10.29 -1.36 -5.67
CA ILE A 133 10.46 -2.78 -5.33
C ILE A 133 11.41 -3.47 -6.32
N TYR A 134 11.29 -3.19 -7.62
CA TYR A 134 12.19 -3.74 -8.62
C TYR A 134 13.64 -3.30 -8.40
N ASP A 135 13.87 -2.01 -8.11
CA ASP A 135 15.20 -1.47 -7.83
C ASP A 135 15.81 -2.07 -6.55
N ILE A 136 15.00 -2.27 -5.51
CA ILE A 136 15.40 -2.96 -4.28
C ILE A 136 15.80 -4.39 -4.60
N LEU A 137 14.96 -5.14 -5.32
CA LEU A 137 15.23 -6.53 -5.69
C LEU A 137 16.46 -6.67 -6.59
N ARG A 138 16.67 -5.75 -7.52
CA ARG A 138 17.85 -5.72 -8.39
C ARG A 138 19.13 -5.48 -7.60
N THR A 139 19.10 -4.49 -6.70
CA THR A 139 20.25 -4.17 -5.83
C THR A 139 20.55 -5.35 -4.89
N GLN A 140 19.51 -5.96 -4.33
CA GLN A 140 19.61 -7.15 -3.50
C GLN A 140 20.09 -8.38 -4.27
N ALA A 141 19.66 -8.58 -5.52
CA ALA A 141 20.12 -9.71 -6.34
C ALA A 141 21.59 -9.56 -6.74
N ALA A 142 22.03 -8.34 -7.07
CA ALA A 142 23.42 -8.03 -7.39
C ALA A 142 24.35 -8.14 -6.15
N VAL A 143 23.83 -7.84 -4.96
CA VAL A 143 24.59 -7.89 -3.69
C VAL A 143 24.46 -9.23 -2.96
N GLY A 144 23.37 -9.96 -3.22
CA GLY A 144 22.90 -11.09 -2.42
C GLY A 144 23.27 -12.46 -2.96
N ILE A 145 23.78 -12.57 -4.19
CA ILE A 145 24.42 -13.81 -4.65
C ILE A 145 25.86 -13.81 -4.17
N LYS A 146 26.11 -14.46 -3.04
CA LYS A 146 27.46 -14.71 -2.54
C LYS A 146 27.97 -16.03 -3.10
N GLU A 147 29.20 -16.00 -3.62
CA GLU A 147 29.91 -17.20 -4.07
C GLU A 147 30.03 -18.20 -2.92
N ARG A 148 29.89 -19.49 -3.25
CA ARG A 148 30.06 -20.63 -2.35
C ARG A 148 29.16 -20.63 -1.13
N VAL A 149 28.06 -19.87 -1.16
CA VAL A 149 27.03 -19.82 -0.12
C VAL A 149 25.69 -20.17 -0.74
N PHE A 150 24.86 -20.91 0.00
CA PHE A 150 23.47 -21.12 -0.37
C PHE A 150 22.70 -19.84 -0.06
N ASN A 151 22.30 -19.11 -1.10
CA ASN A 151 21.58 -17.84 -0.99
C ASN A 151 20.06 -18.12 -1.01
N ASP A 152 19.39 -17.84 0.09
CA ASP A 152 17.94 -17.97 0.31
C ASP A 152 17.17 -16.64 0.10
N ALA A 153 17.88 -15.60 -0.35
CA ALA A 153 17.35 -14.25 -0.56
C ALA A 153 16.19 -14.16 -1.58
N PHE A 154 15.90 -15.24 -2.31
CA PHE A 154 14.86 -15.32 -3.34
C PHE A 154 13.59 -16.04 -2.86
N GLY A 155 13.40 -16.18 -1.55
CA GLY A 155 12.18 -16.72 -0.94
C GLY A 155 12.10 -18.23 -1.12
N SER A 156 11.22 -18.70 -2.02
CA SER A 156 11.01 -20.14 -2.28
C SER A 156 12.09 -20.78 -3.17
N PHE A 157 13.20 -20.09 -3.40
CA PHE A 157 14.32 -20.58 -4.20
C PHE A 157 15.61 -20.44 -3.42
N ILE A 158 16.36 -21.54 -3.29
CA ILE A 158 17.73 -21.51 -2.78
C ILE A 158 18.67 -21.58 -3.97
N ILE A 159 19.56 -20.59 -4.10
CA ILE A 159 20.52 -20.49 -5.20
C ILE A 159 21.93 -20.58 -4.64
N TYR A 160 22.68 -21.58 -5.09
CA TYR A 160 24.10 -21.73 -4.83
C TYR A 160 24.87 -21.52 -6.12
N VAL A 161 25.93 -20.72 -6.06
CA VAL A 161 26.82 -20.42 -7.18
C VAL A 161 28.24 -20.60 -6.70
N ASP A 162 29.05 -21.37 -7.43
CA ASP A 162 30.43 -21.68 -7.03
C ASP A 162 31.38 -20.51 -7.32
N GLU A 163 31.25 -19.92 -8.52
CA GLU A 163 32.02 -18.73 -8.93
C GLU A 163 31.12 -17.69 -9.63
N LEU A 164 31.27 -16.42 -9.22
CA LEU A 164 30.58 -15.27 -9.79
C LEU A 164 31.60 -14.47 -10.59
N ALA A 165 31.34 -14.26 -11.87
CA ALA A 165 32.22 -13.45 -12.69
C ALA A 165 32.25 -11.98 -12.17
N PRO A 166 33.34 -11.23 -12.39
CA PRO A 166 33.48 -9.84 -11.92
C PRO A 166 32.40 -8.89 -12.44
N ASP A 167 31.71 -9.27 -13.52
CA ASP A 167 30.59 -8.54 -14.11
C ASP A 167 29.24 -8.79 -13.40
N GLN A 168 29.19 -9.70 -12.42
CA GLN A 168 28.01 -10.16 -11.68
C GLN A 168 26.86 -10.68 -12.57
N ILE A 169 27.14 -10.97 -13.84
CA ILE A 169 26.14 -11.39 -14.84
C ILE A 169 26.32 -12.86 -15.19
N ALA A 170 27.56 -13.34 -15.26
CA ALA A 170 27.87 -14.75 -15.50
C ALA A 170 28.10 -15.51 -14.18
N LEU A 171 27.40 -16.63 -14.05
CA LEU A 171 27.44 -17.56 -12.92
C LEU A 171 28.01 -18.90 -13.39
N GLN A 172 28.91 -19.50 -12.63
CA GLN A 172 29.42 -20.84 -12.92
C GLN A 172 28.98 -21.83 -11.83
N HIS A 173 28.64 -23.04 -12.27
CA HIS A 173 28.16 -24.14 -11.43
C HIS A 173 27.00 -23.71 -10.53
N VAL A 174 25.86 -23.45 -11.16
CA VAL A 174 24.64 -22.98 -10.49
C VAL A 174 23.82 -24.17 -10.03
N PHE A 175 23.44 -24.16 -8.76
CA PHE A 175 22.51 -25.09 -8.15
C PHE A 175 21.30 -24.30 -7.66
N VAL A 176 20.11 -24.68 -8.10
CA VAL A 176 18.84 -24.06 -7.70
C VAL A 176 17.95 -25.13 -7.06
N SER A 177 17.55 -24.91 -5.81
CA SER A 177 16.46 -25.65 -5.17
C SER A 177 15.19 -24.83 -5.26
N ASP A 178 14.15 -25.37 -5.89
CA ASP A 178 12.81 -24.80 -5.94
C ASP A 178 11.93 -25.45 -4.86
N GLU A 179 11.58 -24.64 -3.86
CA GLU A 179 10.85 -25.03 -2.65
C GLU A 179 9.43 -24.42 -2.62
N ARG A 180 8.90 -23.97 -3.76
CA ARG A 180 7.54 -23.38 -3.84
C ARG A 180 6.44 -24.32 -3.34
N LYS A 181 6.69 -25.63 -3.33
CA LYS A 181 5.86 -26.64 -2.69
C LYS A 181 6.74 -27.50 -1.77
N PRO A 182 6.46 -27.56 -0.46
CA PRO A 182 7.23 -28.38 0.48
C PRO A 182 7.29 -29.88 0.10
N ASP A 183 6.28 -30.35 -0.63
CA ASP A 183 6.10 -31.76 -1.02
C ASP A 183 6.70 -32.10 -2.40
N GLU A 184 7.19 -31.10 -3.16
CA GLU A 184 7.81 -31.28 -4.48
C GLU A 184 9.11 -30.46 -4.58
N LEU A 185 10.16 -30.90 -3.88
CA LEU A 185 11.50 -30.31 -4.02
C LEU A 185 12.04 -30.57 -5.43
N ARG A 186 12.26 -29.52 -6.20
CA ARG A 186 12.87 -29.61 -7.54
C ARG A 186 14.26 -29.01 -7.50
N VAL A 187 15.26 -29.85 -7.76
CA VAL A 187 16.66 -29.43 -7.85
C VAL A 187 17.05 -29.30 -9.32
N ILE A 188 17.60 -28.15 -9.68
CA ILE A 188 18.07 -27.84 -11.03
C ILE A 188 19.55 -27.48 -10.94
N THR A 189 20.40 -28.14 -11.72
CA THR A 189 21.83 -27.87 -11.79
C THR A 189 22.24 -27.47 -13.20
N ALA A 190 23.14 -26.50 -13.31
CA ALA A 190 23.65 -26.01 -14.58
C ALA A 190 25.14 -25.68 -14.47
N ARG A 191 25.88 -25.87 -15.56
CA ARG A 191 27.31 -25.55 -15.60
C ARG A 191 27.52 -24.05 -15.71
N GLU A 192 26.66 -23.37 -16.47
CA GLU A 192 26.69 -21.92 -16.63
C GLU A 192 25.30 -21.36 -16.38
N GLY A 193 25.24 -20.18 -15.78
CA GLY A 193 24.03 -19.41 -15.59
C GLY A 193 24.27 -17.96 -15.97
N ARG A 194 23.26 -17.29 -16.51
CA ARG A 194 23.29 -15.85 -16.76
C ARG A 194 22.09 -15.18 -16.15
N LEU A 195 22.34 -14.11 -15.41
CA LEU A 195 21.30 -13.21 -14.94
C LEU A 195 20.96 -12.25 -16.08
N LEU A 196 19.83 -12.53 -16.75
CA LEU A 196 19.28 -11.66 -17.78
C LEU A 196 18.25 -10.75 -17.12
N ASN A 197 18.55 -9.46 -17.12
CA ASN A 197 17.62 -8.44 -16.68
C ASN A 197 16.84 -7.98 -17.91
N ASP A 198 15.53 -8.20 -17.90
CA ASP A 198 14.63 -7.63 -18.90
C ASP A 198 14.05 -6.32 -18.35
N ASP A 199 14.70 -5.21 -18.70
CA ASP A 199 14.29 -3.86 -18.29
C ASP A 199 12.91 -3.47 -18.85
N VAL A 200 12.48 -4.07 -19.96
CA VAL A 200 11.17 -3.76 -20.57
C VAL A 200 10.04 -4.44 -19.80
N ASN A 201 10.24 -5.68 -19.36
CA ASN A 201 9.21 -6.44 -18.64
C ASN A 201 9.37 -6.42 -17.11
N HIS A 202 10.43 -5.78 -16.58
CA HIS A 202 10.75 -5.73 -15.15
C HIS A 202 10.85 -7.14 -14.54
N ARG A 203 11.53 -8.04 -15.24
CA ARG A 203 11.77 -9.43 -14.79
C ARG A 203 13.26 -9.70 -14.76
N VAL A 204 13.75 -10.17 -13.62
CA VAL A 204 15.07 -10.78 -13.51
C VAL A 204 14.91 -12.25 -13.84
N THR A 205 15.53 -12.69 -14.93
CA THR A 205 15.47 -14.09 -15.40
C THR A 205 16.84 -14.73 -15.23
N LEU A 206 16.91 -15.74 -14.37
CA LEU A 206 18.08 -16.62 -14.32
C LEU A 206 17.97 -17.63 -15.47
N ARG A 207 18.76 -17.43 -16.52
CA ARG A 207 18.86 -18.38 -17.64
C ARG A 207 20.00 -19.35 -17.33
N LEU A 208 19.65 -20.62 -17.17
CA LEU A 208 20.59 -21.73 -17.03
C LEU A 208 20.98 -22.24 -18.42
N LEU A 209 22.29 -22.43 -18.66
CA LEU A 209 22.89 -22.86 -19.93
C LEU A 209 23.50 -24.27 -19.80
#